data_AF-A0A2S7ADK3-F1
#
_entry.id   AF-A0A2S7ADK3-F1
#
_cell.length_a   1.000
_cell.length_b   1.000
_cell.length_c   1.000
_cell.angle_alpha   90.00
_cell.angle_beta   90.00
_cell.angle_gamma   90.00
#
_symmetry.space_group_name_H-M   'P 1'
#
loop_
_entity.id
_entity.type
_entity.pdbx_description
1 polymer ?
#
loop_
_entity_poly.entity_id
_entity_poly.type
_entity_poly.pdbx_seq_one_letter_code
_entity_poly.pdbx_strand_id
1 'polypeptide(L)'
;MARQVIDTTSNNGTYIGDPAPTAFGKVNANFAEVYGLASGALPKTGGTIIGNVVIQSPNGAGLDVFSTSTNVTRVEIANGSASGRRYQLYASGSSGPTVAGSFGLLDASEGAIVFSIDPGSRIFRQNGPINATAFNPTSSFDVKDNVEGYSGALEAINKLSVITYNYIESVDVEMRKRVGLLSENVADAVPTAFNPAPAENASRADEDSEQPPTVPPLASSIDMMQLLAVAIRGVQELSRENKMLSVRLAALEASST
;
A
#
# COMPACT_ATOMS: atom_id res chain seq x y z
N MET A 1 29.13 -45.21 -9.48
CA MET A 1 29.80 -46.42 -9.98
C MET A 1 29.44 -46.58 -11.46
N ALA A 2 30.15 -47.38 -12.25
CA ALA A 2 29.87 -47.46 -13.69
C ALA A 2 28.65 -48.36 -13.96
N ARG A 3 27.70 -47.90 -14.79
CA ARG A 3 26.54 -48.67 -15.25
C ARG A 3 26.99 -50.03 -15.78
N GLN A 4 26.50 -51.11 -15.20
CA GLN A 4 26.79 -52.46 -15.72
C GLN A 4 25.81 -52.79 -16.83
N VAL A 5 26.29 -52.77 -18.08
CA VAL A 5 25.50 -53.14 -19.26
C VAL A 5 25.44 -54.67 -19.35
N ILE A 6 24.23 -55.20 -19.53
CA ILE A 6 24.00 -56.60 -19.85
C ILE A 6 24.28 -56.77 -21.33
N ASP A 7 25.29 -57.56 -21.66
CA ASP A 7 25.64 -57.86 -23.03
C ASP A 7 24.74 -59.00 -23.52
N THR A 8 24.06 -58.79 -24.63
CA THR A 8 23.18 -59.79 -25.25
C THR A 8 23.71 -60.27 -26.60
N THR A 9 24.93 -59.84 -26.97
CA THR A 9 25.42 -59.86 -28.35
C THR A 9 26.81 -60.47 -28.50
N SER A 10 27.68 -60.43 -27.49
CA SER A 10 29.02 -61.02 -27.58
C SER A 10 28.97 -62.55 -27.50
N ASN A 11 29.77 -63.22 -28.32
CA ASN A 11 29.84 -64.68 -28.33
C ASN A 11 30.77 -65.20 -27.21
N ASN A 12 30.27 -66.09 -26.36
CA ASN A 12 30.98 -66.66 -25.22
C ASN A 12 31.10 -68.19 -25.33
N GLY A 13 31.53 -68.66 -26.50
CA GLY A 13 31.69 -70.10 -26.79
C GLY A 13 30.44 -70.67 -27.44
N THR A 14 29.65 -71.46 -26.72
CA THR A 14 28.44 -72.11 -27.24
C THR A 14 27.16 -71.27 -27.07
N TYR A 15 27.25 -70.07 -26.47
CA TYR A 15 26.12 -69.17 -26.26
C TYR A 15 26.51 -67.71 -26.53
N ILE A 16 25.50 -66.89 -26.86
CA ILE A 16 25.64 -65.46 -27.15
C ILE A 16 25.08 -64.66 -25.96
N GLY A 17 25.79 -63.61 -25.56
CA GLY A 17 25.48 -62.74 -24.44
C GLY A 17 26.09 -63.18 -23.11
N ASP A 18 25.84 -62.40 -22.07
CA ASP A 18 26.19 -62.72 -20.69
C ASP A 18 25.44 -63.99 -20.22
N PRO A 19 26.11 -64.93 -19.56
CA PRO A 19 25.44 -66.02 -18.85
C PRO A 19 24.38 -65.50 -17.90
N ALA A 20 23.30 -66.26 -17.72
CA ALA A 20 22.23 -65.90 -16.79
C ALA A 20 22.76 -65.49 -15.38
N PRO A 21 23.70 -66.21 -14.74
CA PRO A 21 24.24 -65.78 -13.45
C PRO A 21 24.91 -64.39 -13.48
N THR A 22 25.65 -64.09 -14.56
CA THR A 22 26.32 -62.80 -14.76
C THR A 22 25.30 -61.69 -15.01
N ALA A 23 24.31 -61.93 -15.86
CA ALA A 23 23.24 -60.97 -16.13
C ALA A 23 22.43 -60.65 -14.86
N PHE A 24 22.05 -61.66 -14.07
CA PHE A 24 21.37 -61.46 -12.79
C PHE A 24 22.23 -60.71 -11.77
N GLY A 25 23.54 -60.98 -11.72
CA GLY A 25 24.48 -60.21 -10.90
C GLY A 25 24.51 -58.73 -11.26
N LYS A 26 24.60 -58.41 -12.55
CA LYS A 26 24.56 -57.03 -13.07
C LYS A 26 23.23 -56.33 -12.75
N VAL A 27 22.11 -57.04 -12.91
CA VAL A 27 20.78 -56.54 -12.57
C VAL A 27 20.69 -56.18 -11.08
N ASN A 28 21.10 -57.09 -10.19
CA ASN A 28 21.07 -56.86 -8.75
C ASN A 28 21.99 -55.70 -8.33
N ALA A 29 23.17 -55.58 -8.95
CA ALA A 29 24.09 -54.47 -8.71
C ALA A 29 23.47 -53.12 -9.12
N ASN A 30 22.83 -53.06 -10.29
CA ASN A 30 22.13 -51.87 -10.75
C ASN A 30 20.93 -51.52 -9.84
N PHE A 31 20.16 -52.51 -9.37
CA PHE A 31 19.06 -52.28 -8.42
C PHE A 31 19.54 -51.80 -7.05
N ALA A 32 20.65 -52.34 -6.54
CA ALA A 32 21.25 -51.89 -5.29
C ALA A 32 21.66 -50.41 -5.36
N GLU A 33 22.14 -49.93 -6.50
CA GLU A 33 22.43 -48.51 -6.73
C GLU A 33 21.15 -47.66 -6.69
N VAL A 34 20.08 -48.10 -7.36
CA VAL A 34 18.79 -47.40 -7.32
C VAL A 34 18.22 -47.33 -5.91
N TYR A 35 18.30 -48.41 -5.13
CA TYR A 35 17.87 -48.39 -3.73
C TYR A 35 18.75 -47.50 -2.86
N GLY A 36 20.06 -47.47 -3.11
CA GLY A 36 20.97 -46.52 -2.46
C GLY A 36 20.58 -45.06 -2.74
N LEU A 37 20.33 -44.74 -4.01
CA LEU A 37 19.89 -43.41 -4.43
C LEU A 37 18.50 -43.06 -3.87
N ALA A 38 17.55 -44.00 -3.91
CA ALA A 38 16.20 -43.81 -3.39
C ALA A 38 16.17 -43.68 -1.85
N SER A 39 17.13 -44.26 -1.14
CA SER A 39 17.23 -44.14 0.32
C SER A 39 17.70 -42.74 0.77
N GLY A 40 18.37 -41.99 -0.10
CA GLY A 40 18.93 -40.67 0.23
C GLY A 40 18.30 -39.48 -0.50
N ALA A 41 17.73 -39.65 -1.69
CA ALA A 41 17.47 -38.51 -2.59
C ALA A 41 16.03 -37.95 -2.56
N LEU A 42 15.04 -38.68 -2.05
CA LEU A 42 13.65 -38.18 -2.02
C LEU A 42 13.04 -38.41 -0.63
N PRO A 43 12.61 -37.35 0.07
CA PRO A 43 11.78 -37.51 1.26
C PRO A 43 10.54 -38.30 0.86
N LYS A 44 10.27 -39.40 1.58
CA LYS A 44 8.98 -40.08 1.50
C LYS A 44 7.86 -39.07 1.78
N THR A 45 6.68 -39.26 1.23
CA THR A 45 5.50 -38.46 1.56
C THR A 45 5.36 -38.34 3.09
N GLY A 46 5.35 -37.10 3.60
CA GLY A 46 5.32 -36.80 5.04
C GLY A 46 6.69 -36.65 5.74
N GLY A 47 7.82 -36.68 5.01
CA GLY A 47 9.15 -36.43 5.57
C GLY A 47 9.47 -34.95 5.79
N THR A 48 10.33 -34.65 6.78
CA THR A 48 10.89 -33.30 7.00
C THR A 48 12.07 -33.07 6.06
N ILE A 49 12.05 -31.98 5.31
CA ILE A 49 13.23 -31.50 4.58
C ILE A 49 14.01 -30.58 5.51
N ILE A 50 15.28 -30.90 5.76
CA ILE A 50 16.20 -30.08 6.53
C ILE A 50 17.25 -29.54 5.56
N GLY A 51 17.27 -28.22 5.35
CA GLY A 51 18.19 -27.53 4.45
C GLY A 51 17.50 -26.65 3.41
N ASN A 52 18.30 -26.07 2.50
CA ASN A 52 17.78 -25.18 1.45
C ASN A 52 17.08 -26.01 0.36
N VAL A 53 15.82 -25.68 0.08
CA VAL A 53 15.09 -26.20 -1.09
C VAL A 53 15.14 -25.14 -2.18
N VAL A 54 15.73 -25.50 -3.32
CA VAL A 54 15.77 -24.64 -4.51
C VAL A 54 14.79 -25.20 -5.53
N ILE A 55 13.70 -24.48 -5.81
CA ILE A 55 12.72 -24.84 -6.84
C ILE A 55 13.02 -24.00 -8.08
N GLN A 56 13.57 -24.64 -9.11
CA GLN A 56 13.79 -24.01 -10.42
C GLN A 56 12.66 -24.41 -11.35
N SER A 57 11.80 -23.44 -11.73
CA SER A 57 10.76 -23.63 -12.74
C SER A 57 11.29 -23.16 -14.09
N PRO A 58 11.55 -24.06 -15.06
CA PRO A 58 12.14 -23.67 -16.34
C PRO A 58 11.20 -22.83 -17.22
N ASN A 59 9.90 -22.79 -16.91
CA ASN A 59 8.87 -22.17 -17.77
C ASN A 59 8.06 -21.07 -17.08
N GLY A 60 8.59 -20.45 -16.02
CA GLY A 60 7.89 -19.36 -15.34
C GLY A 60 6.60 -19.77 -14.62
N ALA A 61 6.41 -21.07 -14.34
CA ALA A 61 5.29 -21.49 -13.50
C ALA A 61 5.49 -20.91 -12.09
N GLY A 62 4.46 -20.22 -11.59
CA GLY A 62 4.44 -19.61 -10.26
C GLY A 62 4.69 -20.65 -9.16
N LEU A 63 5.36 -20.23 -8.09
CA LEU A 63 5.49 -21.02 -6.88
C LEU A 63 4.25 -20.76 -6.02
N ASP A 64 3.47 -21.81 -5.77
CA ASP A 64 2.40 -21.76 -4.77
C ASP A 64 2.90 -22.38 -3.46
N VAL A 65 2.84 -21.61 -2.36
CA VAL A 65 3.33 -22.03 -1.05
C VAL A 65 2.15 -22.15 -0.10
N PHE A 66 1.57 -23.35 -0.02
CA PHE A 66 0.54 -23.66 0.97
C PHE A 66 1.15 -24.22 2.25
N SER A 67 0.78 -23.64 3.39
CA SER A 67 1.05 -24.21 4.69
C SER A 67 -0.24 -24.28 5.51
N THR A 68 -0.59 -25.47 5.98
CA THR A 68 -1.78 -25.74 6.80
C THR A 68 -1.45 -26.00 8.26
N SER A 69 -0.20 -25.75 8.67
CA SER A 69 0.25 -25.97 10.05
C SER A 69 -0.15 -24.80 10.96
N THR A 70 -0.72 -25.13 12.13
CA THR A 70 -1.06 -24.16 13.19
C THR A 70 0.17 -23.57 13.88
N ASN A 71 1.37 -24.11 13.61
CA ASN A 71 2.63 -23.70 14.23
C ASN A 71 3.56 -22.96 13.27
N VAL A 72 3.05 -22.51 12.11
CA VAL A 72 3.82 -21.66 11.20
C VAL A 72 3.81 -20.24 11.73
N THR A 73 4.96 -19.80 12.21
CA THR A 73 5.13 -18.42 12.71
C THR A 73 5.28 -17.41 11.57
N ARG A 74 5.74 -17.85 10.39
CA ARG A 74 5.98 -16.99 9.22
C ARG A 74 6.05 -17.81 7.92
N VAL A 75 5.37 -17.33 6.88
CA VAL A 75 5.67 -17.69 5.47
C VAL A 75 6.32 -16.47 4.85
N GLU A 76 7.54 -16.62 4.35
CA GLU A 76 8.26 -15.54 3.66
C GLU A 76 8.35 -15.87 2.17
N ILE A 77 7.68 -15.05 1.35
CA ILE A 77 7.83 -15.07 -0.11
C ILE A 77 8.61 -13.83 -0.47
N ALA A 78 9.89 -13.98 -0.78
CA ALA A 78 10.76 -12.90 -1.23
C ALA A 78 10.94 -12.97 -2.75
N ASN A 79 10.54 -11.91 -3.46
CA ASN A 79 10.92 -11.75 -4.86
C ASN A 79 12.29 -11.07 -4.92
N GLY A 80 13.31 -11.81 -5.38
CA GLY A 80 14.60 -11.25 -5.78
C GLY A 80 14.48 -10.59 -7.16
N SER A 81 13.78 -9.46 -7.23
CA SER A 81 13.70 -8.66 -8.46
C SER A 81 15.08 -8.09 -8.80
N ALA A 82 15.39 -7.94 -10.09
CA ALA A 82 16.60 -7.26 -10.58
C ALA A 82 16.73 -5.82 -10.04
N SER A 83 15.65 -5.23 -9.52
CA SER A 83 15.64 -3.94 -8.84
C SER A 83 16.22 -3.94 -7.41
N GLY A 84 16.58 -5.09 -6.84
CA GLY A 84 17.15 -5.20 -5.49
C GLY A 84 16.14 -5.01 -4.33
N ARG A 85 14.88 -4.74 -4.64
CA ARG A 85 13.79 -4.66 -3.64
C ARG A 85 13.26 -6.04 -3.31
N ARG A 86 13.16 -6.33 -2.01
CA ARG A 86 12.63 -7.59 -1.47
C ARG A 86 11.33 -7.31 -0.74
N TYR A 87 10.22 -7.72 -1.33
CA TYR A 87 8.92 -7.67 -0.66
C TYR A 87 8.66 -8.98 0.07
N GLN A 88 8.08 -8.89 1.26
CA GLN A 88 7.63 -10.03 2.03
C GLN A 88 6.13 -9.91 2.26
N LEU A 89 5.37 -10.86 1.70
CA LEU A 89 3.99 -11.07 2.12
C LEU A 89 4.01 -11.72 3.49
N TYR A 90 3.29 -11.15 4.47
CA TYR A 90 3.16 -11.75 5.78
C TYR A 90 1.70 -11.91 6.20
N ALA A 91 1.45 -13.03 6.88
CA ALA A 91 0.28 -13.28 7.70
C ALA A 91 0.83 -13.76 9.05
N SER A 92 0.90 -12.89 10.05
CA SER A 92 1.71 -13.15 11.25
C SER A 92 0.94 -13.87 12.35
N GLY A 93 1.54 -14.90 12.93
CA GLY A 93 1.17 -15.44 14.24
C GLY A 93 2.03 -14.79 15.33
N SER A 94 1.58 -13.68 15.89
CA SER A 94 2.02 -13.03 17.14
C SER A 94 3.49 -12.80 17.51
N SER A 95 4.50 -12.97 16.65
CA SER A 95 5.91 -12.84 17.08
C SER A 95 6.79 -11.86 16.28
N GLY A 96 6.20 -10.88 15.59
CA GLY A 96 6.93 -9.86 14.80
C GLY A 96 6.64 -8.42 15.22
N PRO A 97 7.23 -7.42 14.54
CA PRO A 97 6.92 -5.99 14.75
C PRO A 97 5.49 -5.59 14.32
N THR A 98 4.69 -6.56 13.88
CA THR A 98 3.31 -6.37 13.41
C THR A 98 2.32 -7.03 14.37
N VAL A 99 1.09 -6.49 14.39
CA VAL A 99 0.01 -7.03 15.24
C VAL A 99 -0.25 -8.48 14.87
N ALA A 100 -0.39 -9.35 15.87
CA ALA A 100 -0.73 -10.76 15.69
C ALA A 100 -1.99 -10.91 14.82
N GLY A 101 -1.90 -11.66 13.72
CA GLY A 101 -2.99 -11.92 12.77
C GLY A 101 -3.12 -10.89 11.66
N SER A 102 -2.18 -9.96 11.53
CA SER A 102 -2.18 -8.96 10.44
C SER A 102 -1.77 -9.59 9.12
N PHE A 103 -2.41 -9.10 8.05
CA PHE A 103 -2.02 -9.39 6.66
C PHE A 103 -1.40 -8.13 6.05
N GLY A 104 -0.24 -8.27 5.41
CA GLY A 104 0.39 -7.11 4.81
C GLY A 104 1.60 -7.43 3.94
N LEU A 105 2.22 -6.36 3.46
CA LEU A 105 3.43 -6.38 2.67
C LEU A 105 4.49 -5.53 3.36
N LEU A 106 5.66 -6.13 3.62
CA LEU A 106 6.84 -5.45 4.14
C LEU A 106 7.86 -5.30 3.01
N ASP A 107 8.39 -4.10 2.81
CA ASP A 107 9.63 -3.91 2.05
C ASP A 107 10.80 -4.22 2.99
N ALA A 108 11.38 -5.41 2.84
CA ALA A 108 12.48 -5.88 3.67
C ALA A 108 13.82 -5.25 3.31
N SER A 109 13.91 -4.54 2.18
CA SER A 109 15.10 -3.74 1.84
C SER A 109 15.11 -2.42 2.62
N GLU A 110 13.94 -1.84 2.88
CA GLU A 110 13.79 -0.57 3.62
C GLU A 110 13.36 -0.77 5.09
N GLY A 111 12.96 -1.98 5.47
CA GLY A 111 12.40 -2.26 6.80
C GLY A 111 11.04 -1.60 7.03
N ALA A 112 10.33 -1.23 5.96
CA ALA A 112 9.12 -0.43 6.00
C ALA A 112 7.88 -1.24 5.61
N ILE A 113 6.78 -1.05 6.34
CA ILE A 113 5.48 -1.64 5.98
C ILE A 113 4.95 -0.86 4.76
N VAL A 114 4.74 -1.56 3.65
CA VAL A 114 4.13 -0.98 2.44
C VAL A 114 2.63 -0.84 2.66
N PHE A 115 1.99 -1.92 3.11
CA PHE A 115 0.63 -1.87 3.63
C PHE A 115 0.38 -2.95 4.68
N SER A 116 -0.63 -2.73 5.53
CA SER A 116 -1.12 -3.73 6.47
C SER A 116 -2.62 -3.58 6.76
N ILE A 117 -3.23 -4.72 7.06
CA ILE A 117 -4.59 -4.85 7.58
C ILE A 117 -4.48 -5.62 8.89
N ASP A 118 -4.83 -4.97 9.99
CA ASP A 118 -4.88 -5.61 11.30
C ASP A 118 -6.14 -6.49 11.41
N PRO A 119 -6.09 -7.63 12.13
CA PRO A 119 -7.25 -8.49 12.28
C PRO A 119 -8.34 -7.79 13.10
N GLY A 120 -9.58 -7.90 12.63
CA GLY A 120 -10.74 -7.22 13.22
C GLY A 120 -10.75 -5.70 13.01
N SER A 121 -9.72 -5.14 12.37
CA SER A 121 -9.65 -3.72 12.06
C SER A 121 -10.43 -3.38 10.80
N ARG A 122 -11.02 -2.19 10.79
CA ARG A 122 -11.57 -1.55 9.58
C ARG A 122 -10.59 -0.54 8.98
N ILE A 123 -9.34 -0.54 9.46
CA ILE A 123 -8.30 0.40 9.09
C ILE A 123 -7.31 -0.30 8.16
N PHE A 124 -7.20 0.24 6.95
CA PHE A 124 -6.13 -0.08 6.00
C PHE A 124 -5.01 0.92 6.19
N ARG A 125 -3.79 0.44 6.48
CA ARG A 125 -2.60 1.30 6.59
C ARG A 125 -1.75 1.12 5.34
N GLN A 126 -1.37 2.22 4.71
CA GLN A 126 -0.45 2.23 3.57
C GLN A 126 0.61 3.30 3.77
N ASN A 127 1.84 3.00 3.38
CA ASN A 127 2.91 3.97 3.29
C ASN A 127 3.01 4.48 1.84
N GLY A 128 3.01 5.81 1.67
CA GLY A 128 3.10 6.48 0.38
C GLY A 128 1.79 7.04 -0.17
N PRO A 129 1.78 7.56 -1.41
CA PRO A 129 0.63 8.21 -2.02
C PRO A 129 -0.56 7.25 -2.16
N ILE A 130 -1.74 7.71 -1.73
CA ILE A 130 -3.00 7.00 -1.90
C ILE A 130 -3.82 7.75 -2.94
N ASN A 131 -4.02 7.14 -4.11
CA ASN A 131 -4.94 7.64 -5.12
C ASN A 131 -6.30 6.98 -4.90
N ALA A 132 -7.26 7.74 -4.37
CA ALA A 132 -8.65 7.31 -4.26
C ALA A 132 -9.47 7.91 -5.40
N THR A 133 -10.33 7.10 -6.04
CA THR A 133 -11.28 7.60 -7.04
C THR A 133 -12.39 8.45 -6.43
N ALA A 134 -12.68 8.25 -5.14
CA ALA A 134 -13.60 9.06 -4.35
C ALA A 134 -13.25 8.99 -2.86
N PHE A 135 -13.47 10.11 -2.15
CA PHE A 135 -13.46 10.17 -0.69
C PHE A 135 -14.89 10.36 -0.19
N ASN A 136 -15.46 9.33 0.43
CA ASN A 136 -16.81 9.39 1.01
C ASN A 136 -16.70 9.43 2.54
N PRO A 137 -16.61 10.63 3.15
CA PRO A 137 -16.54 10.74 4.61
C PRO A 137 -17.82 10.21 5.24
N THR A 138 -17.69 9.45 6.34
CA THR A 138 -18.84 9.00 7.12
C THR A 138 -19.63 10.21 7.62
N SER A 139 -20.91 10.29 7.27
CA SER A 139 -21.74 11.48 7.52
C SER A 139 -23.07 11.18 8.21
N SER A 140 -23.22 9.99 8.81
CA SER A 140 -24.46 9.61 9.51
C SER A 140 -24.70 10.45 10.76
N PHE A 141 -25.98 10.62 11.14
CA PHE A 141 -26.36 11.23 12.41
C PHE A 141 -25.87 10.39 13.60
N ASP A 142 -25.82 9.06 13.46
CA ASP A 142 -25.41 8.15 14.54
C ASP A 142 -23.95 8.33 14.99
N VAL A 143 -23.14 9.00 14.17
CA VAL A 143 -21.71 9.27 14.46
C VAL A 143 -21.44 10.77 14.66
N LYS A 144 -22.49 11.58 14.81
CA LYS A 144 -22.41 13.03 15.03
C LYS A 144 -23.15 13.40 16.30
N ASP A 145 -22.61 14.37 17.02
CA ASP A 145 -23.22 14.94 18.22
C ASP A 145 -23.32 16.47 18.06
N ASN A 146 -24.11 17.13 18.90
CA ASN A 146 -24.30 18.59 18.92
C ASN A 146 -24.62 19.19 17.54
N VAL A 147 -25.56 18.58 16.80
CA VAL A 147 -25.96 19.06 15.48
C VAL A 147 -26.78 20.35 15.60
N GLU A 148 -26.14 21.48 15.33
CA GLU A 148 -26.75 22.81 15.32
C GLU A 148 -26.73 23.46 13.93
N GLY A 149 -27.55 24.50 13.76
CA GLY A 149 -27.60 25.26 12.52
C GLY A 149 -26.44 26.24 12.41
N TYR A 150 -25.67 26.15 11.33
CA TYR A 150 -24.60 27.12 11.05
C TYR A 150 -25.18 28.47 10.58
N SER A 151 -24.67 29.58 11.12
CA SER A 151 -25.08 30.96 10.77
C SER A 151 -23.88 31.87 10.53
N GLY A 152 -24.06 32.97 9.81
CA GLY A 152 -22.98 33.93 9.52
C GLY A 152 -22.05 33.46 8.39
N ALA A 153 -22.48 32.46 7.64
CA ALA A 153 -21.70 31.93 6.52
C ALA A 153 -21.55 32.95 5.40
N LEU A 154 -22.60 33.74 5.12
CA LEU A 154 -22.54 34.77 4.08
C LEU A 154 -21.48 35.83 4.40
N GLU A 155 -21.44 36.31 5.65
CA GLU A 155 -20.43 37.27 6.08
C GLU A 155 -19.02 36.68 5.98
N ALA A 156 -18.84 35.44 6.44
CA ALA A 156 -17.56 34.75 6.37
C ALA A 156 -17.06 34.60 4.92
N ILE A 157 -17.92 34.16 4.00
CA ILE A 157 -17.55 33.96 2.60
C ILE A 157 -17.27 35.29 1.90
N ASN A 158 -17.98 36.37 2.24
CA ASN A 158 -17.73 37.70 1.67
C ASN A 158 -16.37 38.29 2.07
N LYS A 159 -15.73 37.78 3.13
CA LYS A 159 -14.36 38.15 3.52
C LYS A 159 -13.28 37.42 2.71
N LEU A 160 -13.65 36.38 1.95
CA LEU A 160 -12.72 35.61 1.15
C LEU A 160 -12.33 36.33 -0.14
N SER A 161 -11.04 36.28 -0.47
CA SER A 161 -10.48 36.85 -1.69
C SER A 161 -10.01 35.75 -2.63
N VAL A 162 -10.71 35.59 -3.74
CA VAL A 162 -10.29 34.67 -4.82
C VAL A 162 -9.19 35.34 -5.63
N ILE A 163 -8.05 34.67 -5.71
CA ILE A 163 -6.87 35.15 -6.43
C ILE A 163 -6.50 34.21 -7.57
N THR A 164 -5.77 34.75 -8.55
CA THR A 164 -5.06 33.95 -9.56
C THR A 164 -3.58 33.97 -9.21
N TYR A 165 -2.93 32.81 -9.17
CA TYR A 165 -1.54 32.67 -8.76
C TYR A 165 -0.81 31.61 -9.58
N ASN A 166 0.51 31.70 -9.57
CA ASN A 166 1.41 30.60 -9.93
C ASN A 166 2.11 30.16 -8.66
N TYR A 167 2.41 28.87 -8.54
CA TYR A 167 3.38 28.45 -7.53
C TYR A 167 4.77 28.98 -7.90
N ILE A 168 5.63 29.14 -6.89
CA ILE A 168 7.05 29.42 -7.13
C ILE A 168 7.72 28.21 -7.81
N GLU A 169 8.80 28.45 -8.55
CA GLU A 169 9.47 27.43 -9.38
C GLU A 169 9.93 26.20 -8.58
N SER A 170 10.30 26.39 -7.30
CA SER A 170 10.68 25.29 -6.40
C SER A 170 9.51 24.37 -6.00
N VAL A 171 8.27 24.75 -6.29
CA VAL A 171 7.05 24.01 -5.93
C VAL A 171 6.31 23.49 -7.18
N ASP A 172 6.28 24.27 -8.26
CA ASP A 172 5.66 23.85 -9.53
C ASP A 172 6.54 24.29 -10.71
N VAL A 173 7.27 23.34 -11.27
CA VAL A 173 8.20 23.57 -12.39
C VAL A 173 7.45 24.02 -13.65
N GLU A 174 6.15 23.70 -13.76
CA GLU A 174 5.35 24.03 -14.93
C GLU A 174 4.73 25.43 -14.86
N MET A 175 4.88 26.14 -13.72
CA MET A 175 4.44 27.54 -13.50
C MET A 175 3.00 27.81 -13.99
N ARG A 176 2.11 26.82 -13.85
CA ARG A 176 0.73 26.90 -14.34
C ARG A 176 -0.05 27.95 -13.54
N LYS A 177 -0.83 28.78 -14.24
CA LYS A 177 -1.81 29.68 -13.63
C LYS A 177 -2.95 28.88 -13.00
N ARG A 178 -3.23 29.17 -11.73
CA ARG A 178 -4.29 28.56 -10.93
C ARG A 178 -5.16 29.64 -10.32
N VAL A 179 -6.40 29.30 -10.04
CA VAL A 179 -7.35 30.14 -9.30
C VAL A 179 -7.58 29.47 -7.95
N GLY A 180 -7.50 30.23 -6.87
CA GLY A 180 -7.68 29.69 -5.52
C GLY A 180 -7.74 30.76 -4.46
N LEU A 181 -7.53 30.33 -3.21
CA LEU A 181 -7.56 31.16 -2.02
C LEU A 181 -6.20 31.07 -1.32
N LEU A 182 -5.86 32.14 -0.59
CA LEU A 182 -4.74 32.12 0.34
C LEU A 182 -5.19 31.55 1.68
N SER A 183 -4.42 30.62 2.23
CA SER A 183 -4.70 30.01 3.53
C SER A 183 -4.73 31.05 4.65
N GLU A 184 -3.95 32.12 4.56
CA GLU A 184 -3.95 33.23 5.52
C GLU A 184 -5.28 33.98 5.51
N ASN A 185 -5.86 34.23 4.33
CA ASN A 185 -7.17 34.87 4.23
C ASN A 185 -8.30 33.93 4.71
N VAL A 186 -8.16 32.62 4.49
CA VAL A 186 -9.08 31.62 5.05
C VAL A 186 -8.97 31.55 6.57
N ALA A 187 -7.77 31.68 7.14
CA ALA A 187 -7.56 31.68 8.60
C ALA A 187 -8.38 32.78 9.30
N ASP A 188 -8.49 33.96 8.68
CA ASP A 188 -9.26 35.08 9.22
C ASP A 188 -10.77 34.92 8.98
N ALA A 189 -11.17 34.45 7.79
CA ALA A 189 -12.56 34.42 7.37
C ALA A 189 -13.32 33.17 7.83
N VAL A 190 -12.69 32.00 7.75
CA VAL A 190 -13.26 30.68 8.10
C VAL A 190 -12.20 29.87 8.86
N PRO A 191 -11.93 30.21 10.14
CA PRO A 191 -10.83 29.62 10.90
C PRO A 191 -10.90 28.09 11.00
N THR A 192 -12.10 27.50 10.98
CA THR A 192 -12.29 26.04 11.05
C THR A 192 -11.76 25.32 9.81
N ALA A 193 -11.75 25.99 8.65
CA ALA A 193 -11.24 25.44 7.40
C ALA A 193 -9.73 25.67 7.20
N PHE A 194 -9.05 26.32 8.15
CA PHE A 194 -7.62 26.57 8.09
C PHE A 194 -6.83 25.49 8.82
N ASN A 195 -5.86 24.90 8.11
CA ASN A 195 -4.94 23.93 8.67
C ASN A 195 -3.54 24.57 8.76
N PRO A 196 -3.07 24.92 9.97
CA PRO A 196 -1.75 25.50 10.14
C PRO A 196 -0.67 24.49 9.72
N ALA A 197 0.47 25.01 9.27
CA ALA A 197 1.61 24.15 8.96
C ALA A 197 2.07 23.41 10.24
N PRO A 198 2.43 22.12 10.14
CA PRO A 198 2.87 21.35 11.30
C PRO A 198 4.15 21.95 11.92
N ALA A 199 4.17 22.12 13.24
CA ALA A 199 5.28 22.72 13.97
C ALA A 199 6.58 21.86 13.98
N GLU A 200 6.51 20.58 13.60
CA GLU A 200 7.52 19.56 13.97
C GLU A 200 8.67 19.34 12.97
N ASN A 201 8.81 20.11 11.88
CA ASN A 201 9.91 19.90 10.93
C ASN A 201 11.05 20.93 11.02
N ALA A 202 11.09 21.75 12.08
CA ALA A 202 12.12 22.78 12.24
C ALA A 202 13.52 22.26 12.69
N SER A 203 13.70 20.95 12.96
CA SER A 203 14.92 20.46 13.64
C SER A 203 15.65 19.29 12.96
N ARG A 204 15.56 19.10 11.65
CA ARG A 204 16.49 18.23 10.90
C ARG A 204 17.35 19.06 9.96
N ALA A 205 18.18 19.93 10.53
CA ALA A 205 19.38 20.38 9.84
C ALA A 205 20.44 19.28 10.05
N ASP A 206 20.84 18.61 8.98
CA ASP A 206 22.05 17.79 9.01
C ASP A 206 23.23 18.74 9.30
N GLU A 207 23.90 18.57 10.45
CA GLU A 207 25.02 19.43 10.88
C GLU A 207 26.26 19.29 9.98
N ASP A 208 26.26 18.35 9.02
CA ASP A 208 27.42 17.96 8.21
C ASP A 208 27.33 18.29 6.70
N SER A 209 26.31 19.03 6.23
CA SER A 209 26.23 19.43 4.82
C SER A 209 26.71 20.88 4.59
N GLU A 210 27.75 21.06 3.76
CA GLU A 210 28.24 22.39 3.29
C GLU A 210 27.21 23.18 2.45
N GLN A 211 26.04 22.61 2.19
CA GLN A 211 24.97 23.23 1.42
C GLN A 211 23.83 23.62 2.37
N PRO A 212 23.39 24.89 2.40
CA PRO A 212 22.29 25.29 3.28
C PRO A 212 21.06 24.46 2.91
N PRO A 213 20.35 23.86 3.89
CA PRO A 213 19.17 23.08 3.59
C PRO A 213 18.14 24.02 2.95
N THR A 214 17.78 23.74 1.70
CA THR A 214 16.60 24.31 1.04
C THR A 214 15.37 23.68 1.66
N VAL A 215 15.08 24.01 2.92
CA VAL A 215 13.84 23.59 3.58
C VAL A 215 12.71 24.33 2.86
N PRO A 216 11.80 23.64 2.14
CA PRO A 216 10.65 24.31 1.58
C PRO A 216 9.86 24.97 2.71
N PRO A 217 9.33 26.20 2.52
CA PRO A 217 8.59 26.88 3.55
C PRO A 217 7.43 25.98 4.02
N LEU A 218 7.31 25.84 5.33
CA LEU A 218 6.21 25.13 5.97
C LEU A 218 4.89 25.75 5.51
N ALA A 219 4.21 25.08 4.58
CA ALA A 219 3.00 25.60 3.97
C ALA A 219 1.78 25.24 4.82
N SER A 220 0.96 26.24 5.15
CA SER A 220 -0.39 26.03 5.65
C SER A 220 -1.29 25.49 4.52
N SER A 221 -2.40 24.88 4.89
CA SER A 221 -3.36 24.31 3.92
C SER A 221 -4.79 24.66 4.28
N ILE A 222 -5.71 24.41 3.35
CA ILE A 222 -7.15 24.69 3.50
C ILE A 222 -7.92 23.38 3.41
N ASP A 223 -8.88 23.18 4.31
CA ASP A 223 -9.90 22.14 4.18
C ASP A 223 -10.99 22.62 3.20
N MET A 224 -10.84 22.22 1.95
CA MET A 224 -11.76 22.61 0.86
C MET A 224 -13.18 22.09 1.08
N MET A 225 -13.38 20.97 1.80
CA MET A 225 -14.71 20.42 2.05
C MET A 225 -15.45 21.22 3.10
N GLN A 226 -14.78 21.63 4.17
CA GLN A 226 -15.35 22.55 5.15
C GLN A 226 -15.68 23.90 4.51
N LEU A 227 -14.75 24.43 3.73
CA LEU A 227 -14.97 25.70 3.04
C LEU A 227 -16.17 25.63 2.09
N LEU A 228 -16.32 24.53 1.34
CA LEU A 228 -17.48 24.32 0.47
C LEU A 228 -18.79 24.26 1.27
N ALA A 229 -18.81 23.59 2.43
CA ALA A 229 -19.99 23.54 3.28
C ALA A 229 -20.41 24.94 3.77
N VAL A 230 -19.44 25.78 4.16
CA VAL A 230 -19.69 27.19 4.53
C VAL A 230 -20.17 27.98 3.31
N ALA A 231 -19.58 27.78 2.12
CA ALA A 231 -20.01 28.44 0.89
C ALA A 231 -21.47 28.11 0.52
N ILE A 232 -21.86 26.84 0.61
CA ILE A 232 -23.25 26.39 0.39
C ILE A 232 -24.19 27.11 1.35
N ARG A 233 -23.82 27.21 2.64
CA ARG A 233 -24.64 27.92 3.62
C ARG A 233 -24.70 29.42 3.35
N GLY A 234 -23.60 30.05 2.93
CA GLY A 234 -23.58 31.46 2.55
C GLY A 234 -24.53 31.76 1.39
N VAL A 235 -24.58 30.89 0.37
CA VAL A 235 -25.55 31.00 -0.74
C VAL A 235 -26.99 30.83 -0.25
N GLN A 236 -27.26 29.92 0.68
CA GLN A 236 -28.59 29.76 1.27
C GLN A 236 -29.03 31.01 2.05
N GLU A 237 -28.12 31.63 2.80
CA GLU A 237 -28.37 32.88 3.53
C GLU A 237 -28.65 34.02 2.56
N LEU A 238 -27.81 34.20 1.54
CA LEU A 238 -28.00 35.22 0.50
C LEU A 238 -29.34 35.04 -0.23
N SER A 239 -29.71 33.80 -0.54
CA SER A 239 -30.99 33.49 -1.18
C SER A 239 -32.19 33.92 -0.32
N ARG A 240 -32.11 33.70 1.01
CA ARG A 240 -33.14 34.14 1.95
C ARG A 240 -33.21 35.67 2.04
N GLU A 241 -32.06 36.34 2.12
CA GLU A 241 -32.00 37.81 2.16
C GLU A 241 -32.59 38.43 0.89
N ASN A 242 -32.20 37.93 -0.29
CA ASN A 242 -32.76 38.39 -1.56
C ASN A 242 -34.27 38.20 -1.62
N LYS A 243 -34.80 37.06 -1.17
CA LYS A 243 -36.25 36.83 -1.11
C LYS A 243 -36.96 37.83 -0.22
N MET A 244 -36.40 38.15 0.96
CA MET A 244 -36.96 39.15 1.86
C MET A 244 -36.90 40.56 1.25
N LEU A 245 -35.81 40.91 0.58
CA LEU A 245 -35.67 42.18 -0.12
C LEU A 245 -36.69 42.32 -1.24
N SER A 246 -36.91 41.27 -2.04
CA SER A 246 -37.93 41.28 -3.10
C SER A 246 -39.35 41.49 -2.55
N VAL A 247 -39.69 40.87 -1.41
CA VAL A 247 -41.00 41.08 -0.77
C VAL A 247 -41.14 42.52 -0.26
N ARG A 248 -40.09 43.06 0.36
CA ARG A 248 -40.09 44.46 0.85
C ARG A 248 -40.23 45.45 -0.30
N LEU A 249 -39.53 45.21 -1.41
CA LEU A 249 -39.61 46.04 -2.61
C LEU A 249 -41.03 46.03 -3.20
N ALA A 250 -41.65 44.86 -3.35
CA ALA A 250 -43.02 44.74 -3.83
C ALA A 250 -44.04 45.45 -2.91
N ALA A 251 -43.85 45.37 -1.59
CA ALA A 251 -44.71 46.07 -0.63
C ALA A 251 -44.56 47.59 -0.72
N LEU A 252 -43.33 48.08 -0.92
CA LEU A 252 -43.05 49.51 -1.12
C LEU A 252 -43.67 50.02 -2.43
N GLU A 253 -43.50 49.28 -3.52
CA GLU A 253 -44.10 49.61 -4.82
C GLU A 253 -45.63 49.71 -4.72
N ALA A 254 -46.28 48.74 -4.05
CA ALA A 254 -47.72 48.75 -3.81
C ALA A 254 -48.20 49.90 -2.92
N SER A 255 -47.35 50.42 -2.03
CA SER A 255 -47.68 51.58 -1.17
C SER A 255 -47.48 52.94 -1.86
N SER A 256 -46.78 52.95 -3.00
CA SER A 256 -46.47 54.16 -3.78
C SER A 256 -47.43 54.40 -4.96
N THR A 257 -48.43 53.52 -5.13
CA THR A 257 -49.52 53.62 -6.13
C THR A 257 -50.84 53.95 -5.45
#